data_AF-A0A8T1M3I6-F1
#
_entry.id   AF-A0A8T1M3I6-F1
#
_cell.length_a   1.000
_cell.length_b   1.000
_cell.length_c   1.000
_cell.angle_alpha   90.00
_cell.angle_beta   90.00
_cell.angle_gamma   90.00
#
_symmetry.space_group_name_H-M   'P 1'
#
loop_
_entity.id
_entity.type
_entity.pdbx_description
1 polymer ?
#
loop_
_entity_poly.entity_id
_entity_poly.type
_entity_poly.pdbx_seq_one_letter_code
_entity_poly.pdbx_strand_id
1 'polypeptide(L)'
;MKESAVTNDGIQMGSAKSDAAQLSPTSDMGRQKIVVKYNKLLRDIAILTLENGMFQRYIDRVGLSKFVFSARSSGGSVSSSVRAMSKILCHWSEAASFGTAGKVLRLSAERKCRIAKEEQLEFQKYFRCLREKSEALIDETRASLEKLGLLYADISKQRKAFDKNVTVLVDNFAQRQVAVRAFVWFHRCYMKRMDICLQNMTLENRSLAELRAKLLRHLDGRSQRNTVTAIDVSEMKIRWQAALQEFKRLHLQCIQAKSIFSKCTRKLDTEMCKLKRVVGASTEISDRVNRRVRTTNKLIARMDDYQDDMHLDDRQIRRLKNRMALSNVPKLDDFVVSMKENEKVHRQLATENRKMRLAKLHLQQHAKLWRRIKEKQGP
;
A
#
# COMPACT_ATOMS: atom_id res chain seq x y z
N MET A 1 4.43 12.48 -38.77
CA MET A 1 4.79 12.00 -40.11
C MET A 1 5.37 10.59 -39.98
N LYS A 2 4.57 9.59 -40.33
CA LYS A 2 5.00 8.26 -40.77
C LYS A 2 3.77 7.59 -41.36
N GLU A 3 3.69 7.69 -42.67
CA GLU A 3 2.71 7.02 -43.54
C GLU A 3 3.09 5.55 -43.68
N SER A 4 2.08 4.70 -43.81
CA SER A 4 2.25 3.35 -44.35
C SER A 4 1.12 3.10 -45.34
N ALA A 5 1.45 3.28 -46.61
CA ALA A 5 0.73 2.85 -47.81
C ALA A 5 0.55 1.32 -47.79
N VAL A 6 -0.65 0.79 -48.02
CA VAL A 6 -1.18 0.40 -49.34
C VAL A 6 -0.22 -0.51 -50.11
N THR A 7 -0.49 -1.81 -50.05
CA THR A 7 0.03 -2.81 -50.99
C THR A 7 -1.15 -3.41 -51.74
N ASN A 8 -1.15 -3.18 -53.05
CA ASN A 8 -1.95 -3.84 -54.05
C ASN A 8 -0.93 -4.44 -55.02
N ASP A 9 -0.98 -5.75 -55.27
CA ASP A 9 -0.48 -6.37 -56.50
C ASP A 9 -1.00 -7.80 -56.59
N GLY A 10 -1.65 -8.09 -57.73
CA GLY A 10 -2.19 -9.39 -58.07
C GLY A 10 -1.27 -10.17 -58.99
N ILE A 11 -1.49 -11.50 -59.08
CA ILE A 11 -1.02 -12.33 -60.19
C ILE A 11 -2.11 -13.38 -60.55
N GLN A 12 -2.59 -13.21 -61.79
CA GLN A 12 -3.03 -14.14 -62.84
C GLN A 12 -3.34 -15.65 -62.60
N MET A 13 -4.58 -16.01 -62.98
CA MET A 13 -5.05 -16.91 -64.06
C MET A 13 -4.69 -18.41 -64.14
N GLY A 14 -5.73 -19.25 -64.31
CA GLY A 14 -5.70 -20.57 -64.99
C GLY A 14 -6.71 -21.61 -64.46
N SER A 15 -8.00 -21.54 -64.84
CA SER A 15 -8.67 -22.45 -65.81
C SER A 15 -9.08 -23.84 -65.31
N ALA A 16 -10.40 -24.08 -65.15
CA ALA A 16 -11.13 -25.17 -65.83
C ALA A 16 -12.64 -25.15 -65.47
N LYS A 17 -13.46 -25.01 -66.52
CA LYS A 17 -14.80 -25.59 -66.79
C LYS A 17 -15.41 -26.43 -65.64
N SER A 18 -16.59 -26.13 -65.12
CA SER A 18 -17.95 -26.22 -65.70
C SER A 18 -18.74 -27.06 -64.71
N ASP A 19 -19.76 -26.51 -64.08
CA ASP A 19 -21.11 -27.04 -64.23
C ASP A 19 -22.13 -26.16 -63.51
N ALA A 20 -23.23 -25.98 -64.21
CA ALA A 20 -24.35 -25.15 -63.85
C ALA A 20 -25.03 -25.70 -62.58
N ALA A 21 -24.95 -24.93 -61.50
CA ALA A 21 -25.95 -24.96 -60.45
C ALA A 21 -26.42 -23.53 -60.21
N GLN A 22 -27.59 -23.23 -60.75
CA GLN A 22 -28.31 -21.98 -60.61
C GLN A 22 -28.37 -21.54 -59.14
N LEU A 23 -27.71 -20.43 -58.81
CA LEU A 23 -28.07 -19.59 -57.67
C LEU A 23 -28.45 -18.22 -58.22
N SER A 24 -29.70 -17.85 -57.96
CA SER A 24 -30.42 -16.75 -58.57
C SER A 24 -29.79 -15.36 -58.33
N PRO A 25 -29.79 -14.46 -59.34
CA PRO A 25 -29.29 -13.07 -59.23
C PRO A 25 -30.16 -12.16 -58.36
N THR A 26 -31.20 -12.70 -57.72
CA THR A 26 -32.08 -11.99 -56.80
C THR A 26 -31.49 -11.85 -55.38
N SER A 27 -30.48 -12.66 -55.04
CA SER A 27 -29.80 -12.65 -53.73
C SER A 27 -28.97 -11.38 -53.49
N ASP A 28 -28.26 -10.90 -54.50
CA ASP A 28 -27.25 -9.84 -54.35
C ASP A 28 -27.88 -8.44 -54.27
N MET A 29 -28.94 -8.19 -55.06
CA MET A 29 -29.80 -7.02 -54.92
C MET A 29 -30.50 -6.97 -53.55
N GLY A 30 -30.80 -8.14 -52.96
CA GLY A 30 -31.31 -8.27 -51.60
C GLY A 30 -30.26 -7.85 -50.56
N ARG A 31 -29.02 -8.33 -50.70
CA ARG A 31 -27.88 -7.98 -49.82
C ARG A 31 -27.54 -6.49 -49.87
N GLN A 32 -27.47 -5.89 -51.05
CA GLN A 32 -27.22 -4.45 -51.21
C GLN A 32 -28.31 -3.60 -50.50
N LYS A 33 -29.58 -3.98 -50.65
CA LYS A 33 -30.71 -3.32 -49.98
C LYS A 33 -30.65 -3.48 -48.45
N ILE A 34 -30.17 -4.62 -47.96
CA ILE A 34 -29.98 -4.87 -46.52
C ILE A 34 -28.86 -3.99 -45.95
N VAL A 35 -27.73 -3.87 -46.64
CA VAL A 35 -26.59 -3.03 -46.21
C VAL A 35 -27.00 -1.55 -46.12
N VAL A 36 -27.73 -1.04 -47.12
CA VAL A 36 -28.23 0.35 -47.10
C VAL A 36 -29.21 0.58 -45.94
N LYS A 37 -30.11 -0.38 -45.67
CA LYS A 37 -31.04 -0.31 -44.53
C LYS A 37 -30.29 -0.36 -43.19
N TYR A 38 -29.27 -1.20 -43.08
CA TYR A 38 -28.44 -1.32 -41.87
C TYR A 38 -27.67 -0.03 -41.59
N ASN A 39 -27.03 0.56 -42.59
CA ASN A 39 -26.32 1.83 -42.45
C ASN A 39 -27.26 3.02 -42.16
N LYS A 40 -28.51 2.95 -42.63
CA LYS A 40 -29.55 3.93 -42.23
C LYS A 40 -29.91 3.75 -40.75
N LEU A 41 -30.14 2.51 -40.33
CA LEU A 41 -30.47 2.20 -38.93
C LEU A 41 -29.37 2.63 -37.96
N LEU A 42 -28.09 2.42 -38.30
CA LEU A 42 -26.96 2.87 -37.48
C LEU A 42 -26.93 4.39 -37.31
N ARG A 43 -27.21 5.14 -38.38
CA ARG A 43 -27.31 6.61 -38.31
C ARG A 43 -28.49 7.05 -37.44
N ASP A 44 -29.65 6.42 -37.61
CA ASP A 44 -30.84 6.72 -36.82
C ASP A 44 -30.60 6.41 -35.33
N ILE A 45 -29.94 5.30 -35.01
CA ILE A 45 -29.52 4.97 -33.63
C ILE A 45 -28.59 6.04 -33.08
N ALA A 46 -27.57 6.46 -33.83
CA ALA A 46 -26.63 7.48 -33.37
C ALA A 46 -27.32 8.83 -33.09
N ILE A 47 -28.26 9.24 -33.95
CA ILE A 47 -29.07 10.46 -33.77
C ILE A 47 -29.93 10.33 -32.50
N LEU A 48 -30.61 9.20 -32.32
CA LEU A 48 -31.43 8.95 -31.13
C LEU A 48 -30.59 8.91 -29.85
N THR A 49 -29.40 8.34 -29.89
CA THR A 49 -28.47 8.35 -28.75
C THR A 49 -28.06 9.78 -28.39
N LEU A 50 -27.76 10.62 -29.38
CA LEU A 50 -27.42 12.03 -29.16
C LEU A 50 -28.61 12.81 -28.60
N GLU A 51 -29.79 12.64 -29.18
CA GLU A 51 -31.05 13.26 -28.74
C GLU A 51 -31.39 12.86 -27.30
N ASN A 52 -31.32 11.56 -26.99
CA ASN A 52 -31.55 11.05 -25.64
C ASN A 52 -30.52 11.59 -24.64
N GLY A 53 -29.24 11.68 -25.03
CA GLY A 53 -28.19 12.25 -24.19
C GLY A 53 -28.40 13.75 -23.92
N MET A 54 -28.90 14.50 -24.89
CA MET A 54 -29.29 15.91 -24.74
C MET A 54 -30.44 16.06 -23.74
N PHE A 55 -31.51 15.27 -23.89
CA PHE A 55 -32.63 15.31 -22.94
C PHE A 55 -32.25 14.84 -21.55
N GLN A 56 -31.43 13.81 -21.42
CA GLN A 56 -30.98 13.32 -20.12
C GLN A 56 -30.20 14.40 -19.36
N ARG A 57 -29.29 15.12 -20.04
CA ARG A 57 -28.56 16.26 -19.45
C ARG A 57 -29.48 17.41 -19.06
N TYR A 58 -30.49 17.70 -19.86
CA TYR A 58 -31.52 18.68 -19.51
C TYR A 58 -32.27 18.25 -18.24
N ILE A 59 -32.74 17.01 -18.20
CA ILE A 59 -33.47 16.41 -17.07
C ILE A 59 -32.63 16.46 -15.79
N ASP A 60 -31.35 16.11 -15.86
CA ASP A 60 -30.44 16.12 -14.72
C ASP A 60 -30.16 17.55 -14.22
N ARG A 61 -30.00 18.51 -15.14
CA ARG A 61 -29.77 19.91 -14.80
C ARG A 61 -30.99 20.57 -14.16
N VAL A 62 -32.19 20.28 -14.66
CA VAL A 62 -33.46 20.76 -14.08
C VAL A 62 -33.85 19.94 -12.83
N GLY A 63 -33.10 18.88 -12.52
CA GLY A 63 -33.29 18.07 -11.31
C GLY A 63 -34.49 17.11 -11.37
N LEU A 64 -35.01 16.84 -12.56
CA LEU A 64 -36.18 15.99 -12.79
C LEU A 64 -35.88 14.49 -12.60
N SER A 65 -34.62 14.07 -12.72
CA SER A 65 -34.22 12.67 -12.54
C SER A 65 -34.49 12.13 -11.13
N LYS A 66 -34.45 12.99 -10.10
CA LYS A 66 -34.80 12.64 -8.71
C LYS A 66 -36.30 12.40 -8.50
N PHE A 67 -37.14 12.90 -9.40
CA PHE A 67 -38.60 12.82 -9.29
C PHE A 67 -39.19 11.65 -10.09
N VAL A 68 -38.63 11.34 -11.26
CA VAL A 68 -39.10 10.24 -12.14
C VAL A 68 -38.99 8.86 -11.47
N PHE A 69 -38.00 8.65 -10.59
CA PHE A 69 -37.84 7.39 -9.86
C PHE A 69 -38.78 7.23 -8.65
N SER A 70 -39.29 8.33 -8.08
CA SER A 70 -40.15 8.30 -6.89
C SER A 70 -41.60 7.92 -7.22
N ALA A 71 -42.05 8.16 -8.46
CA ALA A 71 -43.41 7.84 -8.93
C ALA A 71 -43.62 6.35 -9.22
N ARG A 72 -42.55 5.54 -9.34
CA ARG A 72 -42.64 4.11 -9.63
C ARG A 72 -42.75 3.21 -8.38
N SER A 73 -42.47 3.74 -7.20
CA SER A 73 -42.32 2.95 -5.96
C SER A 73 -43.40 3.20 -4.90
N SER A 74 -44.42 4.02 -5.16
CA SER A 74 -45.50 4.27 -4.18
C SER A 74 -46.88 4.08 -4.79
N GLY A 75 -47.51 2.94 -4.47
CA GLY A 75 -48.94 2.69 -4.67
C GLY A 75 -49.81 3.24 -3.53
N GLY A 76 -49.42 4.33 -2.88
CA GLY A 76 -50.16 4.86 -1.73
C GLY A 76 -50.02 6.38 -1.54
N SER A 77 -51.18 7.03 -1.43
CA SER A 77 -51.42 8.40 -0.94
C SER A 77 -50.65 9.55 -1.60
N VAL A 78 -51.41 10.43 -2.27
CA VAL A 78 -50.94 11.63 -2.98
C VAL A 78 -50.47 12.69 -1.96
N SER A 79 -49.17 12.69 -1.67
CA SER A 79 -48.50 13.73 -0.89
C SER A 79 -48.55 15.09 -1.61
N SER A 80 -48.50 16.20 -0.85
CA SER A 80 -48.61 17.58 -1.34
C SER A 80 -47.57 17.95 -2.43
N SER A 81 -46.48 17.18 -2.56
CA SER A 81 -45.50 17.36 -3.65
C SER A 81 -46.07 17.04 -5.03
N VAL A 82 -47.08 16.17 -5.15
CA VAL A 82 -47.74 15.82 -6.43
C VAL A 82 -48.56 17.00 -6.99
N ARG A 83 -49.09 17.87 -6.13
CA ARG A 83 -49.81 19.09 -6.55
C ARG A 83 -48.86 20.17 -7.08
N ALA A 84 -47.65 20.27 -6.52
CA ALA A 84 -46.58 21.11 -7.08
C ALA A 84 -46.05 20.53 -8.40
N MET A 85 -45.97 19.20 -8.51
CA MET A 85 -45.64 18.50 -9.77
C MET A 85 -46.65 18.79 -10.87
N SER A 86 -47.96 18.85 -10.58
CA SER A 86 -48.96 19.18 -11.60
C SER A 86 -48.74 20.59 -12.18
N LYS A 87 -48.34 21.60 -11.39
CA LYS A 87 -48.06 22.94 -11.96
C LYS A 87 -46.81 22.98 -12.84
N ILE A 88 -45.75 22.28 -12.45
CA ILE A 88 -44.52 22.20 -13.24
C ILE A 88 -44.76 21.33 -14.48
N LEU A 89 -45.44 20.19 -14.38
CA LEU A 89 -45.73 19.32 -15.54
C LEU A 89 -46.91 19.80 -16.42
N CYS A 90 -47.82 20.66 -15.94
CA CYS A 90 -48.90 21.24 -16.75
C CYS A 90 -48.38 22.37 -17.63
N HIS A 91 -47.31 23.08 -17.23
CA HIS A 91 -46.51 23.88 -18.18
C HIS A 91 -45.87 22.96 -19.24
N TRP A 92 -45.90 21.63 -19.02
CA TRP A 92 -45.30 20.61 -19.86
C TRP A 92 -46.25 19.80 -20.76
N SER A 93 -47.55 20.05 -20.76
CA SER A 93 -48.48 19.29 -21.61
C SER A 93 -49.71 20.14 -21.95
N GLU A 94 -50.01 20.28 -23.24
CA GLU A 94 -51.32 20.78 -23.71
C GLU A 94 -52.44 19.74 -23.59
N ALA A 95 -52.13 18.50 -23.17
CA ALA A 95 -53.16 17.50 -22.92
C ALA A 95 -53.74 17.66 -21.51
N ALA A 96 -54.98 18.14 -21.45
CA ALA A 96 -55.88 17.95 -20.32
C ALA A 96 -56.29 16.47 -20.24
N SER A 97 -55.53 15.64 -19.52
CA SER A 97 -56.03 14.43 -18.85
C SER A 97 -54.87 13.68 -18.17
N PHE A 98 -54.63 13.99 -16.91
CA PHE A 98 -53.90 13.07 -16.03
C PHE A 98 -54.92 12.07 -15.49
N GLY A 99 -55.20 11.03 -16.28
CA GLY A 99 -56.14 9.97 -15.93
C GLY A 99 -55.88 8.74 -16.77
N THR A 100 -55.84 7.59 -16.10
CA THR A 100 -55.57 6.22 -16.59
C THR A 100 -54.13 5.85 -16.95
N ALA A 101 -53.67 4.77 -16.31
CA ALA A 101 -52.36 4.17 -16.40
C ALA A 101 -51.91 3.91 -17.85
N GLY A 102 -50.64 4.19 -18.14
CA GLY A 102 -49.96 3.73 -19.36
C GLY A 102 -49.76 4.75 -20.49
N LYS A 103 -50.21 6.01 -20.36
CA LYS A 103 -49.94 7.03 -21.39
C LYS A 103 -48.53 7.62 -21.24
N VAL A 104 -47.64 7.23 -22.15
CA VAL A 104 -46.29 7.82 -22.29
C VAL A 104 -46.45 9.32 -22.56
N LEU A 105 -45.92 10.15 -21.65
CA LEU A 105 -45.88 11.61 -21.83
C LEU A 105 -44.93 11.93 -23.00
N ARG A 106 -45.49 12.18 -24.20
CA ARG A 106 -44.71 12.57 -25.37
C ARG A 106 -44.54 14.10 -25.38
N LEU A 107 -43.30 14.57 -25.41
CA LEU A 107 -43.01 15.99 -25.63
C LEU A 107 -43.40 16.38 -27.06
N SER A 108 -44.07 17.53 -27.22
CA SER A 108 -44.34 18.10 -28.54
C SER A 108 -43.04 18.45 -29.27
N ALA A 109 -43.07 18.44 -30.60
CA ALA A 109 -41.89 18.74 -31.43
C ALA A 109 -41.32 20.14 -31.15
N GLU A 110 -42.19 21.15 -31.01
CA GLU A 110 -41.79 22.52 -30.67
C GLU A 110 -40.99 22.58 -29.36
N ARG A 111 -41.38 21.76 -28.41
CA ARG A 111 -40.73 21.72 -27.12
C ARG A 111 -39.40 20.99 -27.13
N LYS A 112 -39.32 19.88 -27.87
CA LYS A 112 -38.03 19.23 -28.15
C LYS A 112 -37.07 20.25 -28.76
N CYS A 113 -37.54 21.07 -29.70
CA CYS A 113 -36.75 22.16 -30.28
C CYS A 113 -36.37 23.23 -29.26
N ARG A 114 -37.26 23.63 -28.34
CA ARG A 114 -36.95 24.58 -27.28
C ARG A 114 -35.86 24.04 -26.33
N ILE A 115 -35.97 22.79 -25.91
CA ILE A 115 -34.97 22.13 -25.06
C ILE A 115 -33.63 22.05 -25.80
N ALA A 116 -33.64 21.65 -27.08
CA ALA A 116 -32.44 21.60 -27.90
C ALA A 116 -31.74 22.96 -28.03
N LYS A 117 -32.51 24.05 -28.22
CA LYS A 117 -31.97 25.43 -28.26
C LYS A 117 -31.35 25.85 -26.92
N GLU A 118 -32.01 25.52 -25.81
CA GLU A 118 -31.51 25.83 -24.47
C GLU A 118 -30.22 25.05 -24.15
N GLU A 119 -30.19 23.76 -24.47
CA GLU A 119 -28.99 22.93 -24.34
C GLU A 119 -27.85 23.45 -25.22
N GLN A 120 -28.14 23.83 -26.46
CA GLN A 120 -27.15 24.40 -27.36
C GLN A 120 -26.52 25.68 -26.78
N LEU A 121 -27.31 26.58 -26.20
CA LEU A 121 -26.81 27.79 -25.54
C LEU A 121 -25.95 27.48 -24.32
N GLU A 122 -26.34 26.50 -23.51
CA GLU A 122 -25.54 26.08 -22.35
C GLU A 122 -24.24 25.40 -22.77
N PHE A 123 -24.23 24.60 -23.83
CA PHE A 123 -22.99 24.08 -24.42
C PHE A 123 -22.09 25.21 -24.90
N GLN A 124 -22.63 26.22 -25.59
CA GLN A 124 -21.84 27.37 -26.02
C GLN A 124 -21.21 28.13 -24.85
N LYS A 125 -21.96 28.33 -23.76
CA LYS A 125 -21.42 28.95 -22.53
C LYS A 125 -20.32 28.09 -21.91
N TYR A 126 -20.54 26.78 -21.81
CA TYR A 126 -19.55 25.84 -21.29
C TYR A 126 -18.27 25.84 -22.12
N PHE A 127 -18.38 25.77 -23.45
CA PHE A 127 -17.23 25.83 -24.35
C PHE A 127 -16.48 27.15 -24.25
N ARG A 128 -17.19 28.28 -24.11
CA ARG A 128 -16.56 29.59 -23.89
C ARG A 128 -15.77 29.62 -22.59
N CYS A 129 -16.38 29.21 -21.48
CA CYS A 129 -15.72 29.15 -20.17
C CYS A 129 -14.52 28.20 -20.19
N LEU A 130 -14.64 27.05 -20.85
CA LEU A 130 -13.54 26.09 -21.00
C LEU A 130 -12.40 26.68 -21.82
N ARG A 131 -12.70 27.41 -22.90
CA ARG A 131 -11.72 28.11 -23.72
C ARG A 131 -10.98 29.17 -22.91
N GLU A 132 -11.70 30.06 -22.24
CA GLU A 132 -11.11 31.12 -21.40
C GLU A 132 -10.18 30.53 -20.32
N LYS A 133 -10.60 29.44 -19.66
CA LYS A 133 -9.75 28.73 -18.69
C LYS A 133 -8.50 28.13 -19.34
N SER A 134 -8.65 27.55 -20.53
CA SER A 134 -7.52 26.97 -21.24
C SER A 134 -6.52 28.03 -21.71
N GLU A 135 -7.00 29.18 -22.20
CA GLU A 135 -6.16 30.30 -22.60
C GLU A 135 -5.42 30.89 -21.41
N ALA A 136 -6.11 31.11 -20.28
CA ALA A 136 -5.47 31.58 -19.05
C ALA A 136 -4.38 30.62 -18.56
N LEU A 137 -4.61 29.30 -18.62
CA LEU A 137 -3.62 28.30 -18.25
C LEU A 137 -2.42 28.28 -19.22
N ILE A 138 -2.67 28.45 -20.52
CA ILE A 138 -1.61 28.56 -21.54
C ILE A 138 -0.75 29.80 -21.27
N ASP A 139 -1.37 30.93 -20.96
CA ASP A 139 -0.66 32.18 -20.67
C ASP A 139 0.16 32.07 -19.38
N GLU A 140 -0.40 31.47 -18.31
CA GLU A 140 0.32 31.21 -17.06
C GLU A 140 1.52 30.30 -17.26
N THR A 141 1.34 29.19 -18.00
CA THR A 141 2.42 28.24 -18.27
C THR A 141 3.50 28.86 -19.16
N ARG A 142 3.13 29.66 -20.17
CA ARG A 142 4.08 30.42 -21.00
C ARG A 142 4.88 31.41 -20.17
N ALA A 143 4.23 32.21 -19.33
CA ALA A 143 4.91 33.17 -18.45
C ALA A 143 5.88 32.46 -17.48
N SER A 144 5.48 31.30 -16.95
CA SER A 144 6.33 30.47 -16.09
C SER A 144 7.56 29.93 -16.83
N LEU A 145 7.39 29.44 -18.06
CA LEU A 145 8.49 28.96 -18.91
C LEU A 145 9.47 30.09 -19.26
N GLU A 146 8.98 31.28 -19.61
CA GLU A 146 9.81 32.44 -19.88
C GLU A 146 10.62 32.85 -18.65
N LYS A 147 9.98 32.92 -17.48
CA LYS A 147 10.66 33.19 -16.21
C LYS A 147 11.76 32.17 -15.93
N LEU A 148 11.47 30.88 -16.10
CA LEU A 148 12.45 29.81 -15.88
C LEU A 148 13.61 29.90 -16.89
N GLY A 149 13.32 30.24 -18.14
CA GLY A 149 14.32 30.45 -19.18
C GLY A 149 15.29 31.59 -18.85
N LEU A 150 14.77 32.72 -18.36
CA LEU A 150 15.58 33.86 -17.91
C LEU A 150 16.48 33.48 -16.72
N LEU A 151 15.91 32.77 -15.73
CA LEU A 151 16.67 32.29 -14.56
C LEU A 151 17.77 31.30 -14.97
N TYR A 152 17.46 30.35 -15.85
CA TYR A 152 18.44 29.40 -16.36
C TYR A 152 19.58 30.10 -17.11
N ALA A 153 19.25 31.08 -17.95
CA ALA A 153 20.24 31.86 -18.69
C ALA A 153 21.17 32.66 -17.74
N ASP A 154 20.63 33.28 -16.69
CA ASP A 154 21.45 33.97 -15.69
C ASP A 154 22.33 32.99 -14.91
N ILE A 155 21.77 31.91 -14.35
CA ILE A 155 22.54 30.87 -13.64
C ILE A 155 23.65 30.30 -14.51
N SER A 156 23.37 30.02 -15.79
CA SER A 156 24.37 29.53 -16.75
C SER A 156 25.50 30.54 -16.96
N LYS A 157 25.18 31.85 -17.07
CA LYS A 157 26.19 32.92 -17.14
C LYS A 157 27.02 32.99 -15.85
N GLN A 158 26.39 32.93 -14.68
CA GLN A 158 27.09 32.96 -13.39
C GLN A 158 28.00 31.74 -13.24
N ARG A 159 27.52 30.56 -13.60
CA ARG A 159 28.31 29.31 -13.57
C ARG A 159 29.52 29.41 -14.49
N LYS A 160 29.35 29.85 -15.75
CA LYS A 160 30.47 30.07 -16.67
C LYS A 160 31.49 31.07 -16.13
N ALA A 161 31.04 32.14 -15.48
CA ALA A 161 31.94 33.14 -14.88
C ALA A 161 32.67 32.57 -13.65
N PHE A 162 31.98 31.80 -12.81
CA PHE A 162 32.56 31.11 -11.66
C PHE A 162 33.60 30.08 -12.09
N ASP A 163 33.27 29.24 -13.08
CA ASP A 163 34.17 28.20 -13.58
C ASP A 163 35.47 28.80 -14.14
N LYS A 164 35.36 29.89 -14.91
CA LYS A 164 36.52 30.59 -15.46
C LYS A 164 37.40 31.25 -14.40
N ASN A 165 36.80 31.85 -13.37
CA ASN A 165 37.53 32.71 -12.44
C ASN A 165 37.93 32.01 -11.14
N VAL A 166 37.24 30.94 -10.75
CA VAL A 166 37.41 30.27 -9.46
C VAL A 166 37.83 28.81 -9.66
N THR A 167 37.06 28.02 -10.41
CA THR A 167 37.30 26.57 -10.55
C THR A 167 38.69 26.27 -11.12
N VAL A 168 39.10 26.99 -12.18
CA VAL A 168 40.45 26.85 -12.79
C VAL A 168 41.59 27.09 -11.79
N LEU A 169 41.39 27.96 -10.79
CA LEU A 169 42.41 28.27 -9.78
C LEU A 169 42.44 27.26 -8.62
N VAL A 170 41.31 26.59 -8.36
CA VAL A 170 41.19 25.59 -7.28
C VAL A 170 41.93 24.30 -7.65
N ASP A 171 41.91 23.92 -8.93
CA ASP A 171 42.55 22.70 -9.43
C ASP A 171 44.09 22.74 -9.30
N ASN A 172 44.68 23.95 -9.28
CA ASN A 172 46.11 24.16 -9.08
C ASN A 172 46.47 24.30 -7.59
N PHE A 173 47.13 23.29 -7.01
CA PHE A 173 47.49 23.26 -5.58
C PHE A 173 48.29 24.50 -5.11
N ALA A 174 49.20 25.02 -5.95
CA ALA A 174 50.00 26.21 -5.66
C ALA A 174 49.20 27.52 -5.64
N GLN A 175 48.02 27.56 -6.27
CA GLN A 175 47.19 28.77 -6.44
C GLN A 175 45.97 28.82 -5.51
N ARG A 176 45.83 27.86 -4.59
CA ARG A 176 44.66 27.76 -3.69
C ARG A 176 44.38 29.02 -2.88
N GLN A 177 45.41 29.73 -2.42
CA GLN A 177 45.21 31.01 -1.71
C GLN A 177 44.63 32.10 -2.63
N VAL A 178 45.01 32.10 -3.91
CA VAL A 178 44.46 33.02 -4.92
C VAL A 178 43.02 32.62 -5.25
N ALA A 179 42.72 31.32 -5.33
CA ALA A 179 41.38 30.80 -5.54
C ALA A 179 40.39 31.23 -4.44
N VAL A 180 40.81 31.20 -3.16
CA VAL A 180 39.99 31.70 -2.04
C VAL A 180 39.69 33.19 -2.17
N ARG A 181 40.68 34.01 -2.57
CA ARG A 181 40.46 35.45 -2.81
C ARG A 181 39.52 35.69 -3.99
N ALA A 182 39.68 34.94 -5.08
CA ALA A 182 38.82 35.01 -6.25
C ALA A 182 37.37 34.60 -5.93
N PHE A 183 37.19 33.56 -5.12
CA PHE A 183 35.88 33.12 -4.61
C PHE A 183 35.19 34.22 -3.80
N VAL A 184 35.88 34.78 -2.79
CA VAL A 184 35.33 35.87 -1.96
C VAL A 184 34.98 37.08 -2.81
N TRP A 185 35.84 37.43 -3.77
CA TRP A 185 35.59 38.55 -4.68
C TRP A 185 34.38 38.31 -5.59
N PHE A 186 34.27 37.11 -6.19
CA PHE A 186 33.13 36.72 -7.02
C PHE A 186 31.82 36.86 -6.25
N HIS A 187 31.75 36.31 -5.04
CA HIS A 187 30.55 36.41 -4.20
C HIS A 187 30.25 37.84 -3.77
N ARG A 188 31.27 38.65 -3.46
CA ARG A 188 31.07 40.08 -3.16
C ARG A 188 30.48 40.84 -4.35
N CYS A 189 30.97 40.58 -5.57
CA CYS A 189 30.44 41.17 -6.79
C CYS A 189 29.02 40.66 -7.10
N TYR A 190 28.75 39.38 -6.88
CA TYR A 190 27.42 38.79 -7.02
C TYR A 190 26.41 39.44 -6.07
N MET A 191 26.76 39.58 -4.77
CA MET A 191 25.88 40.23 -3.79
C MET A 191 25.59 41.69 -4.15
N LYS A 192 26.60 42.46 -4.56
CA LYS A 192 26.39 43.84 -5.04
C LYS A 192 25.43 43.91 -6.24
N ARG A 193 25.53 42.97 -7.19
CA ARG A 193 24.60 42.89 -8.33
C ARG A 193 23.19 42.55 -7.88
N MET A 194 23.03 41.68 -6.89
CA MET A 194 21.72 41.38 -6.29
C MET A 194 21.13 42.61 -5.59
N ASP A 195 21.92 43.38 -4.85
CA ASP A 195 21.47 44.62 -4.22
C ASP A 195 20.98 45.65 -5.26
N ILE A 196 21.73 45.84 -6.35
CA ILE A 196 21.32 46.73 -7.45
C ILE A 196 20.04 46.22 -8.12
N CYS A 197 19.93 44.90 -8.35
CA CYS A 197 18.73 44.30 -8.91
C CYS A 197 17.52 44.53 -8.00
N LEU A 198 17.67 44.32 -6.69
CA LEU A 198 16.63 44.59 -5.71
C LEU A 198 16.21 46.06 -5.72
N GLN A 199 17.16 47.00 -5.75
CA GLN A 199 16.87 48.43 -5.85
C GLN A 199 16.07 48.75 -7.12
N ASN A 200 16.50 48.25 -8.28
CA ASN A 200 15.77 48.44 -9.54
C ASN A 200 14.34 47.89 -9.46
N MET A 201 14.16 46.66 -8.98
CA MET A 201 12.84 46.06 -8.79
C MET A 201 11.97 46.88 -7.82
N THR A 202 12.55 47.46 -6.77
CA THR A 202 11.78 48.32 -5.86
C THR A 202 11.34 49.63 -6.50
N LEU A 203 12.17 50.23 -7.35
CA LEU A 203 11.82 51.45 -8.10
C LEU A 203 10.73 51.16 -9.14
N GLU A 204 10.87 50.08 -9.90
CA GLU A 204 9.84 49.64 -10.86
C GLU A 204 8.52 49.34 -10.16
N ASN A 205 8.53 48.62 -9.04
CA ASN A 205 7.34 48.34 -8.25
C ASN A 205 6.66 49.62 -7.74
N ARG A 206 7.43 50.62 -7.29
CA ARG A 206 6.87 51.94 -6.92
C ARG A 206 6.21 52.61 -8.12
N SER A 207 6.86 52.62 -9.28
CA SER A 207 6.31 53.22 -10.51
C SER A 207 5.02 52.54 -10.97
N LEU A 208 4.95 51.20 -10.89
CA LEU A 208 3.75 50.42 -11.21
C LEU A 208 2.63 50.66 -10.20
N ALA A 209 2.96 50.80 -8.91
CA ALA A 209 1.98 51.14 -7.88
C ALA A 209 1.37 52.53 -8.12
N GLU A 210 2.19 53.51 -8.49
CA GLU A 210 1.73 54.85 -8.88
C GLU A 210 0.85 54.82 -10.12
N LEU A 211 1.25 54.07 -11.16
CA LEU A 211 0.44 53.90 -12.37
C LEU A 211 -0.90 53.24 -12.05
N ARG A 212 -0.90 52.17 -11.24
CA ARG A 212 -2.13 51.52 -10.76
C ARG A 212 -3.02 52.52 -10.01
N ALA A 213 -2.47 53.32 -9.12
CA ALA A 213 -3.22 54.34 -8.39
C ALA A 213 -3.80 55.42 -9.32
N LYS A 214 -3.11 55.78 -10.40
CA LYS A 214 -3.64 56.68 -11.45
C LYS A 214 -4.79 56.01 -12.21
N LEU A 215 -4.62 54.76 -12.66
CA LEU A 215 -5.65 54.01 -13.40
C LEU A 215 -6.91 53.78 -12.56
N LEU A 216 -6.76 53.43 -11.28
CA LEU A 216 -7.89 53.29 -10.36
C LEU A 216 -8.65 54.61 -10.22
N ARG A 217 -7.96 55.74 -10.05
CA ARG A 217 -8.61 57.07 -10.04
C ARG A 217 -9.35 57.38 -11.34
N HIS A 218 -8.82 56.98 -12.50
CA HIS A 218 -9.53 57.12 -13.78
C HIS A 218 -10.77 56.22 -13.90
N LEU A 219 -10.72 55.02 -13.32
CA LEU A 219 -11.87 54.11 -13.26
C LEU A 219 -12.93 54.62 -12.28
N ASP A 220 -12.53 55.09 -11.10
CA ASP A 220 -13.44 55.68 -10.11
C ASP A 220 -14.11 56.96 -10.65
N GLY A 221 -13.36 57.80 -11.36
CA GLY A 221 -13.90 58.97 -12.06
C GLY A 221 -14.86 58.64 -13.22
N ARG A 222 -14.74 57.45 -13.83
CA ARG A 222 -15.73 56.93 -14.79
C ARG A 222 -16.92 56.26 -14.10
N SER A 223 -16.73 55.63 -12.95
CA SER A 223 -17.81 55.02 -12.16
C SER A 223 -18.82 56.07 -11.67
N GLN A 224 -18.38 57.32 -11.43
CA GLN A 224 -19.30 58.42 -11.09
C GLN A 224 -20.15 58.93 -12.26
N ARG A 225 -19.81 58.60 -13.52
CA ARG A 225 -20.62 58.96 -14.70
C ARG A 225 -21.73 57.95 -15.04
N ASN A 226 -21.72 56.78 -14.41
CA ASN A 226 -22.79 55.79 -14.51
C ASN A 226 -23.55 55.79 -13.18
N THR A 227 -24.56 56.64 -13.06
CA THR A 227 -25.48 56.59 -11.91
C THR A 227 -26.14 55.21 -11.86
N VAL A 228 -26.01 54.54 -10.70
CA VAL A 228 -26.72 53.29 -10.38
C VAL A 228 -28.21 53.56 -10.56
N THR A 229 -28.81 52.94 -11.56
CA THR A 229 -30.24 53.10 -11.81
C THR A 229 -31.02 52.32 -10.75
N ALA A 230 -32.28 52.70 -10.50
CA ALA A 230 -33.14 51.94 -9.60
C ALA A 230 -33.27 50.45 -10.01
N ILE A 231 -33.10 50.17 -11.31
CA ILE A 231 -33.09 48.82 -11.87
C ILE A 231 -31.86 48.06 -11.38
N ASP A 232 -30.66 48.66 -11.39
CA ASP A 232 -29.43 48.05 -10.90
C ASP A 232 -29.51 47.68 -9.40
N VAL A 233 -30.12 48.55 -8.59
CA VAL A 233 -30.36 48.29 -7.16
C VAL A 233 -31.32 47.11 -6.98
N SER A 234 -32.40 47.08 -7.76
CA SER A 234 -33.38 45.99 -7.71
C SER A 234 -32.77 44.66 -8.13
N GLU A 235 -31.92 44.67 -9.17
CA GLU A 235 -31.23 43.48 -9.66
C GLU A 235 -30.20 42.99 -8.63
N MET A 236 -29.43 43.89 -8.01
CA MET A 236 -28.54 43.52 -6.91
C MET A 236 -29.29 42.87 -5.76
N LYS A 237 -30.47 43.38 -5.39
CA LYS A 237 -31.29 42.83 -4.30
C LYS A 237 -31.76 41.40 -4.62
N ILE A 238 -32.19 41.16 -5.86
CA ILE A 238 -32.58 39.83 -6.33
C ILE A 238 -31.39 38.87 -6.33
N ARG A 239 -30.25 39.28 -6.89
CA ARG A 239 -29.02 38.47 -6.92
C ARG A 239 -28.53 38.14 -5.51
N TRP A 240 -28.58 39.11 -4.59
CA TRP A 240 -28.22 38.91 -3.20
C TRP A 240 -29.17 37.93 -2.49
N GLN A 241 -30.48 38.04 -2.70
CA GLN A 241 -31.45 37.09 -2.14
C GLN A 241 -31.24 35.67 -2.67
N ALA A 242 -30.99 35.53 -3.97
CA ALA A 242 -30.68 34.24 -4.58
C ALA A 242 -29.39 33.63 -4.00
N ALA A 243 -28.33 34.44 -3.87
CA ALA A 243 -27.07 34.02 -3.26
C ALA A 243 -27.26 33.60 -1.79
N LEU A 244 -28.07 34.34 -1.03
CA LEU A 244 -28.36 34.02 0.38
C LEU A 244 -29.15 32.71 0.52
N GLN A 245 -30.11 32.44 -0.36
CA GLN A 245 -30.83 31.17 -0.36
C GLN A 245 -29.91 30.00 -0.69
N GLU A 246 -29.04 30.18 -1.68
CA GLU A 246 -28.06 29.16 -2.05
C GLU A 246 -27.04 28.91 -0.93
N PHE A 247 -26.59 29.97 -0.25
CA PHE A 247 -25.74 29.86 0.93
C PHE A 247 -26.42 29.04 2.04
N LYS A 248 -27.70 29.33 2.36
CA LYS A 248 -28.47 28.57 3.35
C LYS A 248 -28.59 27.09 2.95
N ARG A 249 -28.84 26.80 1.68
CA ARG A 249 -28.93 25.43 1.15
C ARG A 249 -27.61 24.68 1.32
N LEU A 250 -26.49 25.29 0.93
CA LEU A 250 -25.14 24.72 1.09
C LEU A 250 -24.77 24.54 2.56
N HIS A 251 -25.15 25.48 3.42
CA HIS A 251 -24.91 25.40 4.86
C HIS A 251 -25.61 24.19 5.49
N LEU A 252 -26.88 23.95 5.13
CA LEU A 252 -27.63 22.76 5.55
C LEU A 252 -26.97 21.46 5.07
N GLN A 253 -26.49 21.42 3.83
CA GLN A 253 -25.73 20.26 3.32
C GLN A 253 -24.44 20.04 4.09
N CYS A 254 -23.72 21.11 4.45
CA CYS A 254 -22.52 21.04 5.26
C CYS A 254 -22.80 20.47 6.66
N ILE A 255 -23.90 20.88 7.31
CA ILE A 255 -24.34 20.32 8.60
C ILE A 255 -24.63 18.82 8.48
N GLN A 256 -25.33 18.40 7.42
CA GLN A 256 -25.62 16.98 7.17
C GLN A 256 -24.33 16.18 6.94
N ALA A 257 -23.41 16.68 6.11
CA ALA A 257 -22.13 16.05 5.87
C ALA A 257 -21.30 15.94 7.16
N LYS A 258 -21.29 16.97 8.01
CA LYS A 258 -20.62 16.97 9.32
C LYS A 258 -21.19 15.88 10.23
N SER A 259 -22.52 15.73 10.28
CA SER A 259 -23.18 14.68 11.07
C SER A 259 -22.78 13.27 10.59
N ILE A 260 -22.75 13.04 9.28
CA ILE A 260 -22.31 11.76 8.70
C ILE A 260 -20.83 11.52 9.05
N PHE A 261 -19.97 12.52 8.85
CA PHE A 261 -18.55 12.42 9.18
C PHE A 261 -18.35 12.04 10.65
N SER A 262 -19.01 12.74 11.58
CA SER A 262 -18.92 12.42 13.01
C SER A 262 -19.44 11.02 13.37
N LYS A 263 -20.39 10.45 12.61
CA LYS A 263 -20.83 9.05 12.79
C LYS A 263 -19.77 8.08 12.27
N CYS A 264 -19.17 8.37 11.11
CA CYS A 264 -18.10 7.56 10.52
C CYS A 264 -16.86 7.54 11.42
N THR A 265 -16.42 8.68 11.94
CA THR A 265 -15.29 8.78 12.87
C THR A 265 -15.52 7.93 14.11
N ARG A 266 -16.69 8.04 14.74
CA ARG A 266 -17.02 7.21 15.93
C ARG A 266 -16.98 5.71 15.64
N LYS A 267 -17.46 5.28 14.48
CA LYS A 267 -17.36 3.87 14.05
C LYS A 267 -15.91 3.45 13.85
N LEU A 268 -15.11 4.27 13.16
CA LEU A 268 -13.69 4.04 12.93
C LEU A 268 -12.92 3.88 14.25
N ASP A 269 -13.14 4.79 15.20
CA ASP A 269 -12.49 4.74 16.52
C ASP A 269 -12.84 3.47 17.28
N THR A 270 -14.11 3.05 17.21
CA THR A 270 -14.57 1.80 17.84
C THR A 270 -13.85 0.58 17.24
N GLU A 271 -13.74 0.51 15.91
CA GLU A 271 -13.03 -0.58 15.24
C GLU A 271 -11.52 -0.54 15.51
N MET A 272 -10.92 0.65 15.56
CA MET A 272 -9.51 0.81 15.93
C MET A 272 -9.25 0.30 17.36
N CYS A 273 -10.13 0.59 18.32
CA CYS A 273 -10.04 0.07 19.68
C CYS A 273 -10.20 -1.46 19.75
N LYS A 274 -11.08 -2.05 18.93
CA LYS A 274 -11.18 -3.52 18.81
C LYS A 274 -9.90 -4.11 18.24
N LEU A 275 -9.36 -3.52 17.17
CA LEU A 275 -8.13 -3.97 16.54
C LEU A 275 -6.94 -3.91 17.52
N LYS A 276 -6.78 -2.81 18.25
CA LYS A 276 -5.73 -2.69 19.28
C LYS A 276 -5.82 -3.78 20.35
N ARG A 277 -7.03 -4.13 20.79
CA ARG A 277 -7.22 -5.25 21.74
C ARG A 277 -6.82 -6.59 21.15
N VAL A 278 -7.20 -6.87 19.91
CA VAL A 278 -6.85 -8.13 19.22
C VAL A 278 -5.34 -8.23 19.01
N VAL A 279 -4.70 -7.13 18.59
CA VAL A 279 -3.24 -7.07 18.43
C VAL A 279 -2.54 -7.28 19.77
N GLY A 280 -3.00 -6.62 20.84
CA GLY A 280 -2.46 -6.83 22.20
C GLY A 280 -2.58 -8.29 22.67
N ALA A 281 -3.74 -8.92 22.48
CA ALA A 281 -3.95 -10.32 22.80
C ALA A 281 -3.03 -11.24 21.95
N SER A 282 -2.86 -10.94 20.66
CA SER A 282 -1.96 -11.68 19.78
C SER A 282 -0.50 -11.58 20.24
N THR A 283 -0.04 -10.40 20.64
CA THR A 283 1.31 -10.23 21.19
C THR A 283 1.49 -11.00 22.49
N GLU A 284 0.51 -10.99 23.39
CA GLU A 284 0.57 -11.76 24.63
C GLU A 284 0.62 -13.28 24.37
N ILE A 285 -0.18 -13.77 23.43
CA ILE A 285 -0.14 -15.18 23.01
C ILE A 285 1.22 -15.53 22.42
N SER A 286 1.77 -14.69 21.54
CA SER A 286 3.10 -14.87 20.97
C SER A 286 4.18 -14.97 22.05
N ASP A 287 4.14 -14.08 23.05
CA ASP A 287 5.06 -14.12 24.19
C ASP A 287 4.91 -15.39 25.02
N ARG A 288 3.67 -15.84 25.27
CA ARG A 288 3.39 -17.12 25.96
C ARG A 288 3.94 -18.30 25.18
N VAL A 289 3.76 -18.33 23.86
CA VAL A 289 4.31 -19.37 22.97
C VAL A 289 5.84 -19.36 23.03
N ASN A 290 6.47 -18.19 22.90
CA ASN A 290 7.92 -18.05 22.98
C ASN A 290 8.48 -18.51 24.33
N ARG A 291 7.80 -18.21 25.45
CA ARG A 291 8.17 -18.72 26.77
C ARG A 291 8.09 -20.24 26.82
N ARG A 292 7.00 -20.83 26.31
CA ARG A 292 6.83 -22.29 26.25
C ARG A 292 7.93 -22.95 25.42
N VAL A 293 8.22 -22.43 24.23
CA VAL A 293 9.31 -22.93 23.37
C VAL A 293 10.65 -22.90 24.11
N ARG A 294 10.98 -21.79 24.78
CA ARG A 294 12.22 -21.70 25.58
C ARG A 294 12.27 -22.73 26.71
N THR A 295 11.16 -22.93 27.43
CA THR A 295 11.11 -23.94 28.50
C THR A 295 11.22 -25.36 27.95
N THR A 296 10.58 -25.65 26.82
CA THR A 296 10.67 -26.95 26.15
C THR A 296 12.10 -27.22 25.70
N ASN A 297 12.78 -26.25 25.07
CA ASN A 297 14.18 -26.41 24.65
C ASN A 297 15.11 -26.67 25.86
N LYS A 298 14.88 -26.02 27.01
CA LYS A 298 15.64 -26.31 28.24
C LYS A 298 15.38 -27.71 28.77
N LEU A 299 14.15 -28.22 28.66
CA LEU A 299 13.82 -29.58 29.07
C LEU A 299 14.47 -30.61 28.15
N ILE A 300 14.44 -30.37 26.83
CA ILE A 300 15.11 -31.24 25.84
C ILE A 300 16.60 -31.31 26.16
N ALA A 301 17.27 -30.17 26.34
CA ALA A 301 18.71 -30.16 26.68
C ALA A 301 19.02 -30.96 27.97
N ARG A 302 18.19 -30.82 29.01
CA ARG A 302 18.36 -31.63 30.24
C ARG A 302 18.12 -33.12 30.00
N MET A 303 17.15 -33.48 29.17
CA MET A 303 16.89 -34.88 28.82
C MET A 303 18.09 -35.48 28.08
N ASP A 304 18.70 -34.70 27.17
CA ASP A 304 19.92 -35.11 26.48
C ASP A 304 21.07 -35.32 27.49
N ASP A 305 21.28 -34.38 28.42
CA ASP A 305 22.28 -34.52 29.51
C ASP A 305 22.03 -35.79 30.35
N TYR A 306 20.78 -36.04 30.75
CA TYR A 306 20.41 -37.25 31.50
C TYR A 306 20.65 -38.54 30.71
N GLN A 307 20.41 -38.51 29.40
CA GLN A 307 20.64 -39.66 28.54
C GLN A 307 22.13 -39.96 28.40
N ASP A 308 22.96 -38.93 28.28
CA ASP A 308 24.42 -39.06 28.29
C ASP A 308 24.94 -39.62 29.63
N ASP A 309 24.44 -39.13 30.76
CA ASP A 309 24.76 -39.65 32.10
C ASP A 309 24.36 -41.13 32.25
N MET A 310 23.14 -41.49 31.81
CA MET A 310 22.70 -42.89 31.78
C MET A 310 23.64 -43.78 30.94
N HIS A 311 24.08 -43.29 29.78
CA HIS A 311 25.02 -44.01 28.93
C HIS A 311 26.40 -44.16 29.59
N LEU A 312 26.86 -43.17 30.36
CA LEU A 312 28.09 -43.26 31.15
C LEU A 312 27.96 -44.32 32.26
N ASP A 313 26.88 -44.29 33.02
CA ASP A 313 26.59 -45.26 34.08
C ASP A 313 26.50 -46.68 33.52
N ASP A 314 25.81 -46.89 32.40
CA ASP A 314 25.76 -48.18 31.72
C ASP A 314 27.14 -48.67 31.29
N ARG A 315 28.02 -47.77 30.85
CA ARG A 315 29.42 -48.13 30.53
C ARG A 315 30.17 -48.52 31.80
N GLN A 316 29.98 -47.80 32.91
CA GLN A 316 30.61 -48.12 34.19
C GLN A 316 30.13 -49.47 34.75
N ILE A 317 28.82 -49.72 34.74
CA ILE A 317 28.21 -50.99 35.16
C ILE A 317 28.77 -52.14 34.34
N ARG A 318 28.86 -51.98 33.00
CA ARG A 318 29.48 -52.99 32.13
C ARG A 318 30.95 -53.24 32.47
N ARG A 319 31.74 -52.18 32.70
CA ARG A 319 33.14 -52.32 33.13
C ARG A 319 33.26 -53.05 34.47
N LEU A 320 32.43 -52.72 35.46
CA LEU A 320 32.42 -53.40 36.75
C LEU A 320 32.02 -54.87 36.63
N LYS A 321 30.98 -55.18 35.86
CA LYS A 321 30.58 -56.57 35.56
C LYS A 321 31.71 -57.35 34.90
N ASN A 322 32.40 -56.76 33.92
CA ASN A 322 33.56 -57.40 33.28
C ASN A 322 34.71 -57.61 34.26
N ARG A 323 35.00 -56.65 35.14
CA ARG A 323 36.02 -56.81 36.20
C ARG A 323 35.65 -57.91 37.18
N MET A 324 34.39 -57.99 37.61
CA MET A 324 33.90 -59.08 38.46
C MET A 324 34.00 -60.45 37.77
N ALA A 325 33.76 -60.52 36.46
CA ALA A 325 33.89 -61.74 35.69
C ALA A 325 35.37 -62.17 35.49
N LEU A 326 36.30 -61.22 35.38
CA LEU A 326 37.73 -61.47 35.25
C LEU A 326 38.40 -61.79 36.60
N SER A 327 37.86 -61.29 37.70
CA SER A 327 38.33 -61.65 39.03
C SER A 327 37.79 -63.03 39.40
N ASN A 328 38.65 -64.05 39.40
CA ASN A 328 38.38 -65.36 39.99
C ASN A 328 38.32 -65.23 41.52
N VAL A 329 37.31 -64.53 42.03
CA VAL A 329 36.98 -64.53 43.45
C VAL A 329 36.11 -65.77 43.67
N PRO A 330 36.56 -66.75 44.47
CA PRO A 330 35.73 -67.90 44.83
C PRO A 330 34.41 -67.39 45.40
N LYS A 331 33.30 -68.07 45.12
CA LYS A 331 32.04 -67.74 45.79
C LYS A 331 32.27 -67.81 47.30
N LEU A 332 31.58 -66.97 48.06
CA LEU A 332 31.79 -66.87 49.50
C LEU A 332 31.73 -68.24 50.19
N ASP A 333 30.84 -69.12 49.72
CA ASP A 333 30.72 -70.50 50.20
C ASP A 333 31.98 -71.34 49.92
N ASP A 334 32.52 -71.26 48.70
CA ASP A 334 33.76 -71.95 48.31
C ASP A 334 34.97 -71.42 49.10
N PHE A 335 35.01 -70.11 49.37
CA PHE A 335 36.05 -69.48 50.19
C PHE A 335 35.97 -69.96 51.65
N VAL A 336 34.76 -70.04 52.22
CA VAL A 336 34.56 -70.53 53.59
C VAL A 336 34.93 -72.01 53.72
N VAL A 337 34.61 -72.84 52.70
CA VAL A 337 35.03 -74.24 52.66
C VAL A 337 36.55 -74.35 52.59
N SER A 338 37.20 -73.62 51.68
CA SER A 338 38.65 -73.61 51.54
C SER A 338 39.37 -73.12 52.80
N MET A 339 38.83 -72.10 53.49
CA MET A 339 39.37 -71.63 54.77
C MET A 339 39.28 -72.71 55.87
N LYS A 340 38.16 -73.43 55.97
CA LYS A 340 38.00 -74.55 56.91
C LYS A 340 38.96 -75.70 56.61
N GLU A 341 39.16 -76.02 55.33
CA GLU A 341 40.15 -77.01 54.89
C GLU A 341 41.57 -76.58 55.25
N ASN A 342 41.91 -75.31 55.03
CA ASN A 342 43.23 -74.78 55.36
C ASN A 342 43.49 -74.78 56.88
N GLU A 343 42.49 -74.42 57.69
CA GLU A 343 42.59 -74.58 59.15
C GLU A 343 42.82 -76.04 59.57
N LYS A 344 42.15 -76.98 58.90
CA LYS A 344 42.34 -78.42 59.16
C LYS A 344 43.77 -78.84 58.82
N VAL A 345 44.32 -78.38 57.70
CA VAL A 345 45.72 -78.61 57.31
C VAL A 345 46.68 -77.99 58.32
N HIS A 346 46.45 -76.75 58.76
CA HIS A 346 47.27 -76.09 59.77
C HIS A 346 47.25 -76.85 61.11
N ARG A 347 46.08 -77.35 61.54
CA ARG A 347 45.97 -78.20 62.74
C ARG A 347 46.76 -79.49 62.57
N GLN A 348 46.63 -80.17 61.42
CA GLN A 348 47.41 -81.38 61.12
C GLN A 348 48.91 -81.12 61.19
N LEU A 349 49.39 -80.06 60.53
CA LEU A 349 50.79 -79.64 60.52
C LEU A 349 51.30 -79.30 61.93
N ALA A 350 50.48 -78.68 62.78
CA ALA A 350 50.83 -78.44 64.19
C ALA A 350 50.98 -79.75 64.99
N THR A 351 50.10 -80.74 64.79
CA THR A 351 50.24 -82.08 65.38
C THR A 351 51.50 -82.78 64.91
N GLU A 352 51.81 -82.75 63.61
CA GLU A 352 53.02 -83.37 63.08
C GLU A 352 54.29 -82.68 63.59
N ASN A 353 54.29 -81.35 63.69
CA ASN A 353 55.39 -80.62 64.33
C ASN A 353 55.55 -80.98 65.82
N ARG A 354 54.45 -81.22 66.53
CA ARG A 354 54.48 -81.70 67.92
C ARG A 354 55.03 -83.12 68.01
N LYS A 355 54.61 -84.04 67.13
CA LYS A 355 55.16 -85.41 67.04
C LYS A 355 56.66 -85.36 66.73
N MET A 356 57.10 -84.52 65.79
CA MET A 356 58.51 -84.31 65.48
C MET A 356 59.30 -83.77 66.67
N ARG A 357 58.75 -82.81 67.43
CA ARG A 357 59.37 -82.31 68.66
C ARG A 357 59.50 -83.40 69.72
N LEU A 358 58.46 -84.20 69.93
CA LEU A 358 58.50 -85.34 70.86
C LEU A 358 59.54 -86.38 70.43
N ALA A 359 59.61 -86.71 69.14
CA ALA A 359 60.63 -87.59 68.58
C ALA A 359 62.05 -87.02 68.79
N LYS A 360 62.26 -85.72 68.57
CA LYS A 360 63.54 -85.04 68.86
C LYS A 360 63.90 -85.09 70.35
N LEU A 361 62.94 -84.87 71.25
CA LEU A 361 63.15 -84.96 72.70
C LEU A 361 63.45 -86.39 73.15
N HIS A 362 62.73 -87.39 72.62
CA HIS A 362 63.00 -88.81 72.87
C HIS A 362 64.40 -89.19 72.38
N LEU A 363 64.81 -88.74 71.19
CA LEU A 363 66.16 -88.95 70.68
C LEU A 363 67.22 -88.33 71.61
N GLN A 364 66.99 -87.09 72.08
CA GLN A 364 67.88 -86.43 73.04
C GLN A 364 67.92 -87.15 74.40
N GLN A 365 66.80 -87.67 74.88
CA GLN A 365 66.73 -88.46 76.11
C GLN A 365 67.45 -89.78 75.95
N HIS A 366 67.21 -90.54 74.87
CA HIS A 366 67.95 -91.76 74.54
C HIS A 366 69.45 -91.48 74.40
N ALA A 367 69.86 -90.38 73.77
CA ALA A 367 71.27 -89.98 73.68
C ALA A 367 71.89 -89.61 75.04
N LYS A 368 71.11 -89.06 75.97
CA LYS A 368 71.55 -88.79 77.36
C LYS A 368 71.59 -90.07 78.21
N LEU A 369 70.62 -90.96 78.04
CA LEU A 369 70.55 -92.27 78.71
C LEU A 369 71.70 -93.17 78.24
N TRP A 370 71.98 -93.18 76.94
CA TRP A 370 73.16 -93.84 76.37
C TRP A 370 74.47 -93.28 76.94
N ARG A 371 74.59 -91.95 77.10
CA ARG A 371 75.75 -91.35 77.79
C ARG A 371 75.90 -91.81 79.24
N ARG A 372 74.81 -91.91 80.00
CA ARG A 372 74.81 -92.39 81.39
C ARG A 372 75.08 -93.89 81.51
N ILE A 373 74.65 -94.70 80.55
CA ILE A 373 75.01 -96.13 80.47
C ILE A 373 76.51 -96.26 80.15
N LYS A 374 77.04 -95.40 79.28
CA LYS A 374 78.48 -95.33 78.99
C LYS A 374 79.32 -94.87 80.19
N GLU A 375 78.77 -94.07 81.10
CA GLU A 375 79.40 -93.66 82.37
C GLU A 375 79.23 -94.69 83.51
N LYS A 376 78.26 -95.61 83.43
CA LYS A 376 78.06 -96.73 84.39
C LYS A 376 78.63 -98.07 83.92
N GLN A 377 79.11 -98.14 82.68
CA GLN A 377 79.90 -99.25 82.15
C GLN A 377 81.16 -98.68 81.49
N GLY A 378 82.16 -98.46 82.32
CA GLY A 378 83.54 -98.29 81.90
C GLY A 378 84.45 -98.72 83.07
N PRO A 379 85.60 -99.31 82.76
CA PRO A 379 86.46 -100.13 83.63
C PRO A 379 86.92 -99.50 84.95
#